data_AF-A0AAW6GWC3-F1
#
_entry.id   AF-A0AAW6GWC3-F1
#
_cell.length_a   1.000
_cell.length_b   1.000
_cell.length_c   1.000
_cell.angle_alpha   90.00
_cell.angle_beta   90.00
_cell.angle_gamma   90.00
#
_symmetry.space_group_name_H-M   'P 1'
#
loop_
_entity.id
_entity.type
_entity.pdbx_description
1 polymer ?
#
loop_
_entity_poly.entity_id
_entity_poly.type
_entity_poly.pdbx_seq_one_letter_code
_entity_poly.pdbx_strand_id
1 'polypeptide(L)'
;MARLNKYGTINLKKFGSLTYDDLIKIDKLYPDGVPFTKEGYPDFSKVAFKDKSGQTLRINIGALSGDSKKDINTAEAIFQKMGYPWESGYTWHHVENSTTLIRVPSAVHQLIDHAGGMSTLVAEQTTKQAA
;
A
#
# COMPACT_ATOMS: atom_id res chain seq x y z
N MET A 1 -2.07 -10.57 -3.81
CA MET A 1 -2.84 -11.75 -4.23
C MET A 1 -3.27 -12.55 -3.04
N ALA A 2 -4.42 -12.15 -2.54
CA ALA A 2 -5.29 -12.96 -1.70
C ALA A 2 -5.80 -14.17 -2.49
N ARG A 3 -5.85 -15.35 -1.87
CA ARG A 3 -6.38 -16.57 -2.52
C ARG A 3 -7.41 -17.24 -1.65
N LEU A 4 -8.63 -17.41 -2.16
CA LEU A 4 -9.66 -18.21 -1.50
C LEU A 4 -9.23 -19.69 -1.49
N ASN A 5 -9.33 -20.34 -0.34
CA ASN A 5 -9.10 -21.77 -0.22
C ASN A 5 -10.42 -22.56 -0.18
N LYS A 6 -10.30 -23.90 -0.25
CA LYS A 6 -11.44 -24.84 -0.24
C LYS A 6 -12.30 -24.76 1.04
N TYR A 7 -11.81 -24.13 2.10
CA TYR A 7 -12.46 -24.04 3.42
C TYR A 7 -13.06 -22.65 3.69
N GLY A 8 -13.11 -21.77 2.68
CA GLY A 8 -13.69 -20.43 2.82
C GLY A 8 -12.79 -19.42 3.52
N THR A 9 -11.49 -19.69 3.69
CA THR A 9 -10.52 -18.73 4.21
C THR A 9 -9.67 -18.13 3.10
N ILE A 10 -9.22 -16.89 3.30
CA ILE A 10 -8.41 -16.14 2.34
C ILE A 10 -6.95 -16.18 2.76
N ASN A 11 -6.08 -16.79 1.96
CA ASN A 11 -4.65 -16.80 2.22
C ASN A 11 -3.98 -15.52 1.70
N LEU A 12 -3.32 -14.82 2.61
CA LEU A 12 -2.47 -13.66 2.36
C LEU A 12 -0.99 -14.05 2.42
N LYS A 13 -0.20 -13.58 1.45
CA LYS A 13 1.22 -13.95 1.30
C LYS A 13 2.08 -13.64 2.54
N LYS A 14 1.79 -12.56 3.28
CA LYS A 14 2.55 -12.16 4.48
C LYS A 14 1.82 -12.40 5.80
N PHE A 15 0.51 -12.70 5.77
CA PHE A 15 -0.35 -12.70 6.96
C PHE A 15 -1.08 -14.02 7.21
N GLY A 16 -0.83 -15.05 6.40
CA GLY A 16 -1.47 -16.36 6.57
C GLY A 16 -2.94 -16.35 6.15
N SER A 17 -3.74 -17.24 6.73
CA SER A 17 -5.17 -17.35 6.40
C SER A 17 -6.01 -16.36 7.21
N LEU A 18 -6.78 -15.52 6.53
CA LEU A 18 -7.86 -14.75 7.11
C LEU A 18 -9.14 -15.58 7.15
N THR A 19 -9.74 -15.66 8.33
CA THR A 19 -11.05 -16.28 8.54
C THR A 19 -12.19 -15.32 8.17
N TYR A 20 -13.42 -15.82 8.12
CA TYR A 20 -14.60 -14.97 7.94
C TYR A 20 -14.69 -13.87 9.00
N ASP A 21 -14.42 -14.19 10.27
CA ASP A 21 -14.45 -13.22 11.37
C ASP A 21 -13.39 -12.13 11.20
N ASP A 22 -12.23 -12.46 10.63
CA ASP A 22 -11.19 -11.47 10.34
C ASP A 22 -11.64 -10.51 9.23
N LEU A 23 -12.33 -11.00 8.22
CA LEU A 23 -12.90 -10.17 7.15
C LEU A 23 -13.98 -9.22 7.71
N ILE A 24 -14.84 -9.70 8.61
CA ILE A 24 -15.85 -8.87 9.28
C ILE A 24 -15.19 -7.79 10.15
N LYS A 25 -14.07 -8.10 10.83
CA LYS A 25 -13.32 -7.08 11.57
C LYS A 25 -12.72 -6.02 10.66
N ILE A 26 -12.15 -6.43 9.52
CA ILE A 26 -11.59 -5.50 8.52
C ILE A 26 -12.68 -4.58 7.96
N ASP A 27 -13.84 -5.13 7.59
CA ASP A 27 -15.00 -4.38 7.12
C ASP A 27 -15.47 -3.34 8.14
N LYS A 28 -15.58 -3.72 9.41
CA LYS A 28 -15.92 -2.78 10.50
C LYS A 28 -14.88 -1.67 10.72
N LEU A 29 -13.59 -1.97 10.52
CA LEU A 29 -12.51 -0.99 10.64
C LEU A 29 -12.47 -0.04 9.45
N TYR A 30 -12.81 -0.52 8.26
CA TYR A 30 -12.74 0.23 7.01
C TYR A 30 -14.03 0.09 6.20
N PRO A 31 -15.16 0.63 6.71
CA PRO A 31 -16.49 0.42 6.11
C PRO A 31 -16.65 1.05 4.73
N ASP A 32 -15.85 2.09 4.43
CA ASP A 32 -15.80 2.73 3.12
C ASP A 32 -14.93 1.96 2.10
N GLY A 33 -14.21 0.92 2.55
CA GLY A 33 -13.23 0.20 1.76
C GLY A 33 -12.11 1.10 1.22
N VAL A 34 -11.56 0.68 0.07
CA VAL A 34 -10.54 1.42 -0.68
C VAL A 34 -11.12 1.72 -2.06
N PRO A 35 -11.43 2.99 -2.37
CA PRO A 35 -11.91 3.36 -3.69
C PRO A 35 -10.77 3.26 -4.72
N PHE A 36 -11.14 3.24 -6.00
CA PHE A 36 -10.19 3.26 -7.11
C PHE A 36 -10.33 4.56 -7.89
N THR A 37 -9.21 5.07 -8.39
CA THR A 37 -9.20 6.20 -9.32
C THR A 37 -9.81 5.80 -10.67
N LYS A 38 -10.07 6.77 -11.54
CA LYS A 38 -10.60 6.50 -12.89
C LYS A 38 -9.63 5.67 -13.74
N GLU A 39 -8.34 5.76 -13.43
CA GLU A 39 -7.23 5.04 -14.07
C GLU A 39 -7.06 3.63 -13.49
N GLY A 40 -7.83 3.26 -12.46
CA GLY A 40 -7.81 1.92 -11.87
C GLY A 40 -6.79 1.73 -10.76
N TYR A 41 -6.27 2.80 -10.15
CA TYR A 41 -5.35 2.71 -9.01
C TYR A 41 -6.11 2.74 -7.68
N PRO A 42 -5.76 1.89 -6.70
CA PRO A 42 -6.39 1.93 -5.39
C PRO A 42 -5.96 3.18 -4.60
N ASP A 43 -6.91 3.94 -4.08
CA ASP A 43 -6.64 5.08 -3.22
C ASP A 43 -6.68 4.66 -1.74
N PHE A 44 -5.51 4.30 -1.22
CA PHE A 44 -5.35 3.91 0.19
C PHE A 44 -5.39 5.08 1.18
N SER A 45 -5.61 6.33 0.74
CA SER A 45 -5.49 7.51 1.61
C SER A 45 -6.35 7.41 2.87
N LYS A 46 -7.60 6.92 2.75
CA LYS A 46 -8.52 6.76 3.89
C LYS A 46 -8.01 5.76 4.93
N VAL A 47 -7.41 4.65 4.52
CA VAL A 47 -6.97 3.55 5.40
C VAL A 47 -5.50 3.64 5.81
N ALA A 48 -4.72 4.50 5.17
CA ALA A 48 -3.31 4.67 5.45
C ALA A 48 -3.04 5.27 6.84
N PHE A 49 -1.82 5.05 7.34
CA PHE A 49 -1.31 5.60 8.59
C PHE A 49 -1.52 7.11 8.65
N LYS A 50 -1.98 7.59 9.80
CA LYS A 50 -2.31 9.00 10.01
C LYS A 50 -1.23 9.71 10.80
N ASP A 51 -0.97 10.96 10.45
CA ASP A 51 -0.14 11.86 11.22
C ASP A 51 -0.87 12.35 12.49
N LYS A 52 -0.19 13.20 13.26
CA LYS A 52 -0.74 13.75 14.51
C LYS A 52 -1.98 14.64 14.31
N SER A 53 -2.24 15.09 13.09
CA SER A 53 -3.43 15.86 12.70
C SER A 53 -4.57 14.99 12.18
N GLY A 54 -4.39 13.67 12.11
CA GLY A 54 -5.37 12.74 11.55
C GLY A 54 -5.35 12.66 10.02
N GLN A 55 -4.39 13.30 9.35
CA GLN A 55 -4.23 13.26 7.91
C GLN A 55 -3.32 12.11 7.48
N THR A 56 -3.47 11.60 6.27
CA THR A 56 -2.58 10.55 5.75
C THR A 56 -1.13 11.02 5.72
N LEU A 57 -0.27 10.32 6.44
CA LEU A 57 1.16 10.63 6.47
C LEU A 57 1.81 10.22 5.14
N ARG A 58 2.23 11.23 4.38
CA ARG A 58 2.90 11.08 3.08
C ARG A 58 4.38 11.33 3.24
N ILE A 59 5.19 10.36 2.82
CA ILE A 59 6.66 10.46 2.84
C ILE A 59 7.16 10.67 1.41
N ASN A 60 7.60 11.89 1.12
CA ASN A 60 8.23 12.21 -0.15
C ASN A 60 9.72 11.86 -0.09
N ILE A 61 10.19 10.94 -0.94
CA ILE A 61 11.60 10.51 -1.00
C ILE A 61 12.43 11.33 -2.00
N GLY A 62 11.85 12.36 -2.61
CA GLY A 62 12.50 13.28 -3.54
C GLY A 62 12.64 12.73 -4.96
N ALA A 63 13.18 11.52 -5.11
CA ALA A 63 13.31 10.84 -6.40
C ALA A 63 13.16 9.33 -6.23
N LEU A 64 12.52 8.67 -7.20
CA LEU A 64 12.44 7.22 -7.25
C LEU A 64 13.77 6.66 -7.78
N SER A 65 14.28 5.63 -7.13
CA SER A 65 15.54 4.98 -7.53
C SER A 65 15.37 3.93 -8.62
N GLY A 66 14.13 3.56 -8.96
CA GLY A 66 13.83 2.40 -9.80
C GLY A 66 13.98 1.06 -9.06
N ASP A 67 14.27 1.08 -7.77
CA ASP A 67 14.34 -0.09 -6.89
C ASP A 67 13.43 0.12 -5.69
N SER A 68 12.34 -0.64 -5.66
CA SER A 68 11.32 -0.52 -4.60
C SER A 68 11.90 -0.70 -3.20
N LYS A 69 12.94 -1.54 -3.03
CA LYS A 69 13.56 -1.76 -1.72
C LYS A 69 14.34 -0.53 -1.26
N LYS A 70 15.04 0.14 -2.18
CA LYS A 70 15.78 1.38 -1.86
C LYS A 70 14.83 2.54 -1.57
N ASP A 71 13.74 2.65 -2.32
CA ASP A 71 12.72 3.68 -2.12
C ASP A 71 12.04 3.52 -0.75
N ILE A 72 11.71 2.27 -0.38
CA ILE A 72 11.19 1.92 0.94
C ILE A 72 12.18 2.27 2.05
N ASN A 73 13.45 1.87 1.94
CA ASN A 73 14.45 2.18 2.96
C ASN A 73 14.62 3.69 3.16
N THR A 74 14.54 4.46 2.09
CA THR A 74 14.58 5.94 2.14
C THR A 74 13.36 6.48 2.89
N ALA A 75 12.16 6.00 2.56
CA ALA A 75 10.94 6.41 3.25
C ALA A 75 10.95 6.04 4.74
N GLU A 76 11.47 4.85 5.10
CA GLU A 76 11.63 4.43 6.49
C GLU A 76 12.56 5.34 7.28
N ALA A 77 13.72 5.70 6.70
CA ALA A 77 14.65 6.62 7.33
C ALA A 77 14.02 8.00 7.59
N ILE A 78 13.22 8.51 6.65
CA ILE A 78 12.48 9.77 6.83
C ILE A 78 11.41 9.60 7.92
N PHE A 79 10.60 8.54 7.87
CA PHE A 79 9.56 8.26 8.86
C PHE A 79 10.11 8.20 10.29
N GLN A 80 11.24 7.52 10.49
CA GLN A 80 11.90 7.41 11.79
C GLN A 80 12.42 8.78 12.28
N LYS A 81 13.02 9.58 11.38
CA LYS A 81 13.48 10.94 11.71
C LYS A 81 12.35 11.87 12.12
N MET A 82 11.13 11.65 11.62
CA MET A 82 9.93 12.41 12.03
C MET A 82 9.42 12.03 13.43
N GLY A 83 9.95 10.96 14.05
CA GLY A 83 9.60 10.55 15.40
C GLY A 83 8.21 9.91 15.54
N TYR A 84 7.67 9.34 14.47
CA TYR A 84 6.42 8.56 14.54
C TYR A 84 6.68 7.17 15.15
N PRO A 85 5.72 6.63 15.92
CA PRO A 85 5.85 5.28 16.47
C PRO A 85 5.90 4.24 15.35
N TRP A 86 6.77 3.24 15.51
CA TRP A 86 6.86 2.14 14.56
C TRP A 86 5.81 1.08 14.87
N GLU A 87 4.62 1.23 14.29
CA GLU A 87 3.55 0.24 14.40
C GLU A 87 3.79 -0.95 13.46
N SER A 88 3.60 -2.17 13.97
CA SER A 88 3.61 -3.39 13.15
C SER A 88 2.32 -3.50 12.32
N GLY A 89 2.32 -4.40 11.33
CA GLY A 89 1.12 -4.63 10.50
C GLY A 89 0.97 -3.69 9.30
N TYR A 90 1.85 -2.71 9.11
CA TYR A 90 1.85 -1.83 7.94
C TYR A 90 2.92 -2.22 6.90
N THR A 91 2.62 -1.96 5.63
CA THR A 91 3.54 -2.04 4.50
C THR A 91 3.62 -0.68 3.83
N TRP A 92 4.74 -0.42 3.16
CA TRP A 92 4.85 0.75 2.29
C TRP A 92 4.15 0.51 0.97
N HIS A 93 3.40 1.51 0.53
CA HIS A 93 2.76 1.60 -0.77
C HIS A 93 3.30 2.83 -1.49
N HIS A 94 3.72 2.65 -2.75
CA HIS A 94 4.14 3.75 -3.61
C HIS A 94 2.89 4.37 -4.22
N VAL A 95 2.65 5.65 -3.93
CA VAL A 95 1.54 6.38 -4.55
C VAL A 95 1.88 6.60 -6.03
N GLU A 96 0.95 6.25 -6.91
CA GLU A 96 1.15 6.24 -8.35
C GLU A 96 1.56 7.61 -8.88
N ASN A 97 2.45 7.59 -9.88
CA ASN A 97 2.94 8.79 -10.57
C ASN A 97 3.54 9.84 -9.63
N SER A 98 4.12 9.41 -8.51
CA SER A 98 4.68 10.28 -7.49
C SER A 98 5.97 9.72 -6.88
N THR A 99 6.71 10.58 -6.19
CA THR A 99 7.84 10.21 -5.34
C THR A 99 7.42 9.97 -3.89
N THR A 100 6.13 9.73 -3.66
CA THR A 100 5.54 9.64 -2.32
C THR A 100 5.22 8.20 -1.97
N LEU A 101 5.58 7.80 -0.75
CA LEU A 101 5.18 6.55 -0.15
C LEU A 101 4.28 6.81 1.06
N ILE A 102 3.32 5.90 1.28
CA ILE A 102 2.43 5.90 2.44
C ILE A 102 2.49 4.53 3.13
N ARG A 103 2.35 4.50 4.46
CA ARG A 103 2.19 3.25 5.20
C ARG A 103 0.72 2.83 5.17
N VAL A 104 0.44 1.61 4.74
CA VAL A 104 -0.92 1.05 4.59
C VAL A 104 -1.03 -0.23 5.41
N PRO A 105 -2.15 -0.50 6.10
CA PRO A 105 -2.41 -1.79 6.73
C PRO A 105 -2.19 -2.92 5.73
N SER A 106 -1.26 -3.81 6.03
CA SER A 106 -0.77 -4.79 5.06
C SER A 106 -1.84 -5.79 4.66
N ALA A 107 -2.76 -6.13 5.57
CA ALA A 107 -3.89 -7.00 5.25
C ALA A 107 -4.79 -6.37 4.18
N VAL A 108 -5.12 -5.08 4.32
CA VAL A 108 -5.91 -4.31 3.34
C VAL A 108 -5.16 -4.23 2.02
N HIS A 109 -3.88 -3.86 2.05
CA HIS A 109 -3.04 -3.80 0.84
C HIS A 109 -2.91 -5.15 0.12
N GLN A 110 -2.95 -6.29 0.81
CA GLN A 110 -2.84 -7.62 0.18
C GLN A 110 -4.17 -8.19 -0.31
N LEU A 111 -5.29 -7.80 0.31
CA LEU A 111 -6.65 -8.13 -0.11
C LEU A 111 -7.02 -7.45 -1.42
N ILE A 112 -6.50 -6.24 -1.62
CA ILE A 112 -6.74 -5.47 -2.84
C ILE A 112 -5.68 -5.87 -3.85
N ASP A 113 -6.05 -6.76 -4.78
CA ASP A 113 -5.23 -7.00 -5.96
C ASP A 113 -5.29 -5.80 -6.88
N HIS A 114 -4.13 -5.23 -7.20
CA HIS A 114 -4.02 -4.02 -8.01
C HIS A 114 -2.80 -4.13 -8.93
N ALA A 115 -2.95 -3.61 -10.15
CA ALA A 115 -1.84 -3.18 -10.99
C ALA A 115 -1.60 -1.69 -10.69
N GLY A 116 -0.59 -1.38 -9.88
CA GLY A 116 -0.33 -0.03 -9.38
C GLY A 116 0.95 0.02 -8.53
N GLY A 117 1.57 1.19 -8.41
CA GLY A 117 2.93 1.37 -7.90
C GLY A 117 4.02 1.15 -8.97
N MET A 118 5.23 0.71 -8.58
CA MET A 118 6.39 0.48 -9.48
C MET A 118 6.10 -0.30 -10.78
N SER A 119 5.02 -1.09 -10.83
CA SER A 119 4.58 -1.80 -12.04
C SER A 119 4.11 -0.87 -13.18
N THR A 120 3.61 0.33 -12.90
CA THR A 120 3.22 1.30 -13.95
C THR A 120 4.42 2.07 -14.50
N LEU A 121 5.43 2.37 -13.68
CA LEU A 121 6.65 3.03 -14.14
C LEU A 121 7.40 2.18 -15.17
N VAL A 122 7.44 0.86 -14.99
CA VAL A 122 8.02 -0.05 -15.98
C VAL A 122 7.22 0.04 -17.30
N ALA A 123 5.88 0.11 -17.24
CA ALA A 123 5.04 0.23 -18.43
C ALA A 123 5.20 1.60 -19.15
N GLU A 124 5.28 2.71 -18.42
CA GLU A 124 5.49 4.05 -18.98
C GLU A 124 6.91 4.27 -19.52
N GLN A 125 7.94 3.71 -18.87
CA GLN A 125 9.32 3.80 -19.36
C GLN A 125 9.53 2.94 -20.61
N THR A 126 8.91 1.77 -20.70
CA THR A 126 9.00 0.90 -21.88
C THR A 126 8.33 1.52 -23.10
N THR A 127 7.20 2.22 -22.92
CA THR A 127 6.49 2.90 -24.01
C THR A 127 7.22 4.14 -24.51
N LYS A 128 7.94 4.87 -23.65
CA LYS A 128 8.79 6.01 -24.07
C LYS A 128 10.09 5.61 -24.77
N GLN A 129 10.63 4.42 -24.52
CA GLN A 129 11.84 3.92 -25.20
C GLN A 129 11.54 3.24 -26.54
N ALA A 130 10.27 2.93 -26.81
CA ALA A 130 9.82 2.30 -28.06
C ALA A 130 9.25 3.31 -29.08
N ALA A 131 9.36 4.62 -28.81
CA ALA A 131 8.88 5.72 -29.65
C ALA A 131 10.04 6.53 -30.25
#